data_AF-A0A1V2UEZ1-F1
#
_entry.id   AF-A0A1V2UEZ1-F1
#
_cell.length_a   1.000
_cell.length_b   1.000
_cell.length_c   1.000
_cell.angle_alpha   90.00
_cell.angle_beta   90.00
_cell.angle_gamma   90.00
#
_symmetry.space_group_name_H-M   'P 1'
#
loop_
_entity.id
_entity.type
_entity.pdbx_description
1 polymer ?
#
loop_
_entity_poly.entity_id
_entity_poly.type
_entity_poly.pdbx_seq_one_letter_code
_entity_poly.pdbx_strand_id
1 'polypeptide(L)' 'MKGEAMETLREALKKRTVECRVETPYYFYCGAPCDLLKEISKKELDLKVHTKRLEYLFGDKRWDIETEQIN' A
#
# COMPACT_ATOMS: atom_id res chain seq x y z
N MET A 1 24.99 5.89 0.58
CA MET A 1 23.56 5.85 0.20
C MET A 1 22.78 5.61 1.48
N LYS A 2 21.94 6.57 1.93
CA LYS A 2 21.12 6.38 3.12
C LYS A 2 20.16 5.23 2.81
N GLY A 3 20.29 4.12 3.55
CA GLY A 3 19.30 3.04 3.49
C GLY A 3 17.98 3.60 4.00
N GLU A 4 17.11 4.03 3.10
CA GLU A 4 15.71 4.21 3.44
C GLU A 4 15.22 2.85 3.91
N ALA A 5 14.81 2.76 5.17
CA ALA A 5 14.14 1.58 5.67
C ALA A 5 12.94 1.32 4.76
N MET A 6 13.01 0.28 3.93
CA MET A 6 11.95 -0.10 3.00
C MET A 6 10.66 -0.33 3.81
N GLU A 7 9.71 0.60 3.66
CA GLU A 7 8.41 0.56 4.34
C GLU A 7 7.63 -0.66 3.87
N THR A 8 7.06 -1.41 4.81
CA THR A 8 6.15 -2.53 4.49
C THR A 8 4.77 -2.02 4.11
N LEU A 9 3.99 -2.81 3.36
CA LEU A 9 2.60 -2.50 3.03
C LEU A 9 1.76 -2.24 4.30
N ARG A 10 1.98 -3.04 5.36
CA ARG A 10 1.34 -2.86 6.66
C ARG A 10 1.59 -1.47 7.24
N GLU A 11 2.85 -1.04 7.27
CA GLU A 11 3.22 0.28 7.81
C GLU A 11 2.68 1.40 6.93
N ALA A 12 2.70 1.19 5.62
CA ALA A 12 2.14 2.12 4.66
C ALA A 12 0.65 2.36 4.92
N LEU A 13 -0.15 1.29 5.03
CA LEU A 13 -1.58 1.40 5.28
C LEU A 13 -1.88 2.04 6.65
N LYS A 14 -1.12 1.70 7.70
CA LYS A 14 -1.30 2.30 9.05
C LYS A 14 -1.09 3.81 9.08
N LYS A 15 -0.25 4.36 8.21
CA LYS A 15 0.05 5.81 8.15
C LYS A 15 -1.00 6.61 7.37
N ARG A 16 -1.91 5.94 6.65
CA ARG A 16 -2.83 6.59 5.70
C ARG A 16 -4.24 6.61 6.26
N THR A 17 -4.97 7.67 5.92
CA THR A 17 -6.34 7.93 6.39
C THR A 17 -7.36 8.05 5.26
N VAL A 18 -6.88 8.20 4.02
CA VAL A 18 -7.71 8.25 2.82
C VAL A 18 -7.68 6.90 2.10
N GLU A 19 -8.59 6.73 1.15
CA GLU A 19 -8.68 5.51 0.35
C GLU A 19 -7.33 5.11 -0.25
N CYS A 20 -7.06 3.81 -0.27
CA CYS A 20 -5.86 3.22 -0.83
C CYS A 20 -6.23 2.24 -1.92
N ARG A 21 -5.46 2.28 -3.00
CA ARG A 21 -5.37 1.31 -4.06
C ARG A 21 -4.04 0.60 -3.89
N VAL A 22 -4.07 -0.69 -3.65
CA VAL A 22 -2.89 -1.52 -3.39
C VAL A 22 -2.76 -2.55 -4.50
N GLU A 23 -1.64 -2.51 -5.20
CA GLU A 23 -1.25 -3.52 -6.16
C GLU A 23 -0.19 -4.43 -5.55
N THR A 24 -0.56 -5.70 -5.37
CA THR A 24 0.38 -6.76 -5.00
C THR A 24 0.71 -7.60 -6.23
N PRO A 25 1.80 -8.38 -6.20
CA PRO A 25 2.14 -9.28 -7.30
C PRO A 25 1.08 -10.35 -7.60
N TYR A 26 0.10 -10.51 -6.71
CA TYR A 26 -0.93 -11.54 -6.78
C TYR A 26 -2.32 -10.96 -7.01
N TYR A 27 -2.61 -9.83 -6.38
CA TYR A 27 -3.96 -9.28 -6.28
C TYR A 27 -3.95 -7.76 -6.29
N PHE A 28 -5.14 -7.23 -6.57
CA PHE A 28 -5.40 -5.81 -6.58
C PHE A 28 -6.49 -5.49 -5.56
N TYR A 29 -6.22 -4.57 -4.65
CA TYR A 29 -7.12 -4.19 -3.58
C TYR A 29 -7.43 -2.70 -3.62
N CYS A 30 -8.66 -2.32 -3.28
CA CYS A 30 -9.08 -0.92 -3.21
C CYS A 30 -10.03 -0.73 -2.04
N GLY A 31 -9.77 0.28 -1.20
CA GLY A 31 -10.66 0.60 -0.09
C GLY A 31 -9.97 1.39 1.01
N ALA A 32 -10.65 1.51 2.15
CA ALA A 32 -10.11 2.20 3.31
C ALA A 32 -8.90 1.44 3.88
N PRO A 33 -7.85 2.14 4.35
CA PRO A 33 -6.64 1.50 4.87
C PRO A 33 -6.92 0.49 6.00
N CYS A 34 -7.89 0.80 6.86
CA CYS A 34 -8.30 -0.07 7.97
C CYS A 34 -8.94 -1.39 7.51
N ASP A 35 -9.64 -1.38 6.38
CA ASP A 35 -10.27 -2.57 5.82
C ASP A 35 -9.27 -3.40 5.04
N LEU A 36 -8.40 -2.75 4.27
CA LEU A 36 -7.27 -3.40 3.59
C LEU A 36 -6.33 -4.13 4.57
N LEU A 37 -6.10 -3.57 5.76
CA LEU A 37 -5.32 -4.22 6.82
C LEU A 37 -5.95 -5.53 7.33
N LYS A 38 -7.24 -5.76 7.11
CA LYS A 38 -7.97 -6.98 7.50
C LYS A 38 -8.15 -7.94 6.32
N GLU A 39 -8.37 -7.40 5.13
CA GLU A 39 -8.62 -8.17 3.91
C GLU A 39 -7.33 -8.77 3.32
N ILE A 40 -6.25 -7.98 3.28
CA ILE A 40 -4.98 -8.41 2.70
C ILE A 40 -4.31 -9.42 3.63
N SER A 41 -3.82 -10.51 3.05
CA SER A 41 -3.15 -11.57 3.79
C SER A 41 -1.91 -11.07 4.53
N LYS A 42 -1.55 -11.67 5.67
CA LYS A 42 -0.35 -11.27 6.44
C LYS A 42 0.92 -11.31 5.58
N LYS A 43 1.04 -12.30 4.69
CA LYS A 43 2.20 -12.44 3.78
C LYS A 43 2.31 -11.25 2.84
N GLU A 44 1.19 -10.79 2.29
CA GLU A 44 1.16 -9.61 1.41
C GLU A 44 1.36 -8.30 2.17
N LEU A 45 0.83 -8.19 3.39
CA LEU A 45 1.05 -7.03 4.25
C LEU A 45 2.53 -6.83 4.65
N ASP A 46 3.32 -7.90 4.66
CA ASP A 46 4.77 -7.87 4.91
C ASP A 46 5.58 -7.61 3.62
N LEU A 47 4.93 -7.51 2.44
CA LEU A 47 5.62 -7.09 1.22
C LEU A 47 6.13 -5.66 1.35
N LYS A 48 7.25 -5.40 0.67
CA LYS A 48 7.83 -4.06 0.62
C LYS A 48 7.09 -3.22 -0.38
N VAL A 49 6.87 -1.97 0.01
CA VAL A 49 6.35 -0.95 -0.89
C VAL A 49 7.44 -0.60 -1.89
N HIS A 50 7.17 -0.84 -3.16
CA HIS A 50 8.02 -0.44 -4.27
C HIS A 50 7.80 1.04 -4.59
N THR A 51 6.53 1.41 -4.81
CA THR A 51 6.15 2.79 -5.11
C THR A 51 4.89 3.19 -4.35
N LYS A 52 4.76 4.50 -4.10
CA LYS A 52 3.54 5.09 -3.55
C LYS A 52 3.31 6.46 -4.14
N ARG A 53 2.08 6.75 -4.54
CA ARG A 53 1.70 8.01 -5.15
C ARG A 53 0.34 8.46 -4.64
N LEU A 54 0.21 9.76 -4.35
CA LEU A 54 -1.07 10.35 -4.01
C LEU A 54 -1.71 10.87 -5.29
N GLU A 55 -2.81 10.25 -5.69
CA GLU A 55 -3.60 10.64 -6.84
C GLU A 55 -4.78 11.52 -6.43
N TYR A 56 -5.12 12.46 -7.31
CA TYR A 56 -6.24 13.37 -7.16
C TYR A 56 -7.21 13.10 -8.30
N LEU A 57 -8.34 12.46 -8.01
CA LEU A 57 -9.35 12.11 -9.01
C LEU A 57 -10.65 12.84 -8.66
N PHE A 58 -11.08 13.76 -9.51
CA PHE A 58 -12.37 14.45 -9.41
C PHE A 58 -12.65 15.13 -8.04
N GLY A 59 -11.60 15.56 -7.33
CA GLY A 59 -11.72 16.20 -6.00
C GLY A 59 -11.44 15.27 -4.83
N ASP A 60 -11.39 13.95 -5.07
CA ASP A 60 -11.02 12.95 -4.09
C ASP A 60 -9.52 12.64 -4.10
N LYS A 61 -8.99 12.30 -2.92
CA LYS A 61 -7.59 11.92 -2.72
C LYS A 61 -7.49 10.43 -2.47
N ARG A 62 -6.65 9.73 -3.23
CA ARG A 62 -6.40 8.30 -3.05
C ARG A 62 -4.92 7.99 -3.13
N TRP A 63 -4.44 7.09 -2.27
CA TRP A 63 -3.09 6.56 -2.38
C TRP A 63 -3.04 5.37 -3.32
N ASP A 64 -2.22 5.44 -4.36
CA ASP A 64 -1.79 4.29 -5.13
C ASP A 64 -0.51 3.72 -4.48
N ILE A 65 -0.49 2.43 -4.20
CA ILE A 65 0.60 1.74 -3.52
C ILE A 65 0.91 0.47 -4.30
N GLU A 66 2.14 0.33 -4.74
CA GLU A 66 2.63 -0.85 -5.44
C GLU A 66 3.62 -1.59 -4.55
N THR A 67 3.53 -2.91 -4.51
CA THR A 67 4.42 -3.76 -3.71
C THR A 67 5.22 -4.70 -4.59
N GLU A 68 6.49 -4.93 -4.22
CA GLU A 68 7.35 -5.87 -4.91
C GLU A 68 7.51 -7.16 -4.10
N GLN A 69 7.63 -8.29 -4.80
CA GLN A 69 8.09 -9.53 -4.19
C GLN A 69 9.60 -9.42 -3.96
N ILE A 70 10.02 -9.59 -2.70
CA ILE A 70 11.43 -9.81 -2.39
C ILE A 70 11.76 -11.24 -2.84
N ASN A 71 12.44 -11.36 -3.97
CA ASN A 71 13.11 -12.61 -4.36
C ASN A 71 14.29 -12.91 -3.44
#